data_AF-A0A379B1H8-F1
#
_entry.id   AF-A0A379B1H8-F1
#
_cell.length_a   1.000
_cell.length_b   1.000
_cell.length_c   1.000
_cell.angle_alpha   90.00
_cell.angle_beta   90.00
_cell.angle_gamma   90.00
#
_symmetry.space_group_name_H-M   'P 1'
#
loop_
_entity.id
_entity.type
_entity.pdbx_description
1 polymer ?
#
loop_
_entity_poly.entity_id
_entity_poly.type
_entity_poly.pdbx_seq_one_letter_code
_entity_poly.pdbx_strand_id
1 'polypeptide(L)' 'MNNSVITVIGKDRVGIVYDVSKILAENRINILNISQQLMDDFLL' A
#
# COMPACT_ATOMS: atom_id res chain seq x y z
N MET A 1 16.83 10.36 -8.79
CA MET A 1 15.50 9.77 -8.57
C MET A 1 15.39 9.54 -7.08
N ASN A 2 14.37 10.10 -6.43
CA ASN A 2 14.21 9.97 -4.98
C ASN A 2 13.24 8.82 -4.71
N ASN A 3 13.68 7.86 -3.90
CA ASN A 3 12.81 6.79 -3.44
C ASN A 3 12.06 7.27 -2.20
N SER A 4 10.81 6.84 -2.05
CA SER A 4 9.97 7.17 -0.89
C SER A 4 9.32 5.90 -0.37
N VAL A 5 9.03 5.88 0.93
CA VAL A 5 8.34 4.77 1.61
C VAL A 5 6.95 5.25 2.00
N ILE A 6 5.94 4.42 1.73
CA ILE A 6 4.55 4.64 2.12
C ILE A 6 4.15 3.46 3.01
N THR A 7 3.60 3.76 4.19
CA THR A 7 3.06 2.77 5.13
C THR A 7 1.56 2.99 5.26
N VAL A 8 0.76 1.92 5.17
CA VAL A 8 -0.70 2.01 5.17
C VAL A 8 -1.24 1.19 6.32
N ILE A 9 -1.82 1.85 7.32
CA ILE A 9 -2.37 1.19 8.50
C ILE A 9 -3.89 1.22 8.45
N GLY A 10 -4.54 0.06 8.60
CA GLY A 10 -6.00 -0.02 8.59
C GLY A 10 -6.54 -1.38 9.00
N LYS A 11 -7.84 -1.44 9.30
CA LYS A 11 -8.53 -2.71 9.59
C LYS A 11 -8.48 -3.60 8.35
N ASP A 12 -8.19 -4.88 8.54
CA ASP A 12 -8.09 -5.83 7.43
C ASP A 12 -9.41 -5.90 6.65
N ARG A 13 -9.29 -5.79 5.33
CA ARG A 13 -10.38 -5.96 4.38
C ARG A 13 -9.85 -6.27 2.99
N VAL A 14 -10.69 -6.92 2.21
CA VAL A 14 -10.46 -7.12 0.77
C VAL A 14 -10.34 -5.74 0.08
N GLY A 15 -9.36 -5.64 -0.83
CA GLY A 15 -9.21 -4.49 -1.72
C GLY A 15 -8.20 -3.43 -1.30
N ILE A 16 -7.57 -3.52 -0.13
CA ILE A 16 -6.57 -2.51 0.33
C ILE A 16 -5.44 -2.33 -0.70
N VAL A 17 -4.87 -3.43 -1.21
CA VAL A 17 -3.81 -3.36 -2.24
C VAL A 17 -4.31 -2.71 -3.53
N TYR A 18 -5.55 -3.01 -3.94
CA TYR A 18 -6.15 -2.41 -5.14
C TYR A 18 -6.31 -0.89 -4.97
N ASP A 19 -6.87 -0.45 -3.84
CA ASP A 19 -7.12 0.96 -3.59
C ASP A 19 -5.81 1.76 -3.56
N VAL A 20 -4.79 1.25 -2.86
CA VAL A 20 -3.48 1.90 -2.77
C VAL A 20 -2.79 1.92 -4.14
N SER A 21 -2.69 0.77 -4.82
CA SER A 21 -2.00 0.69 -6.12
C SER A 21 -2.71 1.52 -7.20
N LYS A 22 -4.04 1.62 -7.18
CA LYS A 22 -4.81 2.50 -8.05
C LYS A 22 -4.45 3.96 -7.84
N ILE A 23 -4.42 4.44 -6.59
CA ILE A 23 -4.05 5.82 -6.27
C ILE A 23 -2.62 6.13 -6.75
N LEU A 24 -1.67 5.20 -6.52
CA LEU A 24 -0.29 5.36 -6.98
C LEU A 24 -0.21 5.41 -8.51
N ALA A 25 -0.94 4.54 -9.22
CA ALA A 25 -0.98 4.51 -10.67
C ALA A 25 -1.59 5.79 -11.27
N GLU A 26 -2.69 6.29 -10.70
CA GLU A 26 -3.34 7.56 -11.09
C GLU A 26 -2.37 8.76 -10.94
N ASN A 27 -1.48 8.71 -9.95
CA ASN A 27 -0.44 9.71 -9.74
C ASN A 27 0.87 9.42 -10.50
N ARG A 28 0.90 8.39 -11.36
CA ARG A 28 2.08 7.95 -12.13
C ARG A 28 3.29 7.62 -11.24
N ILE A 29 3.04 7.07 -10.06
CA ILE A 29 4.07 6.61 -9.12
C ILE A 29 4.35 5.13 -9.36
N ASN A 30 5.62 4.80 -9.58
CA ASN A 30 6.05 3.41 -9.77
C ASN A 30 6.29 2.71 -8.42
N ILE A 31 5.78 1.49 -8.28
CA ILE A 31 6.00 0.65 -7.10
C ILE A 31 7.28 -0.18 -7.35
N LEU A 32 8.33 0.08 -6.57
CA LEU A 32 9.57 -0.68 -6.65
C LEU A 32 9.53 -1.96 -5.80
N ASN A 33 8.89 -1.89 -4.65
CA ASN A 33 8.68 -3.00 -3.73
C ASN A 33 7.44 -2.74 -2.89
N ILE A 34 6.73 -3.79 -2.51
CA ILE A 34 5.60 -3.76 -1.58
C ILE A 34 5.70 -4.96 -0.65
N SER A 35 5.46 -4.73 0.63
CA SER A 35 5.31 -5.76 1.65
C SER A 35 4.08 -5.44 2.47
N GLN A 36 3.32 -6.46 2.86
CA GLN A 36 2.16 -6.35 3.73
C GLN A 36 2.38 -7.28 4.92
N GLN A 37 2.02 -6.81 6.12
CA GLN A 37 2.00 -7.64 7.31
C GLN A 37 0.62 -7.60 7.96
N LEU A 38 0.06 -8.77 8.28
CA LEU A 38 -1.09 -8.87 9.17
C LEU A 38 -0.61 -8.75 10.62
N MET A 39 -1.22 -7.83 11.35
CA MET A 39 -1.12 -7.71 12.80
C MET A 39 -2.53 -7.79 13.36
N ASP A 40 -2.89 -8.97 13.88
CA ASP A 40 -4.25 -9.26 14.36
C ASP A 40 -5.30 -8.93 13.28
N ASP A 41 -6.27 -8.07 13.60
CA ASP A 41 -7.33 -7.59 12.70
C ASP A 41 -6.90 -6.37 11.83
N PHE A 42 -5.61 -6.01 11.80
CA PHE A 42 -5.09 -4.85 11.08
C PHE A 42 -4.00 -5.20 10.07
N LEU A 43 -3.91 -4.41 9.01
CA LEU A 43 -2.82 -4.39 8.04
C LEU A 43 -1.89 -3.20 8.29
N LEU A 44 -0.60 -3.42 7.99
CA LEU A 44 0.48 -2.43 7.90
C LEU A 44 1.09 -2.36 6.49
#